data_AF-A0A0C9SQ93-F1
#
_entry.id   AF-A0A0C9SQ93-F1
#
_cell.length_a   1.000
_cell.length_b   1.000
_cell.length_c   1.000
_cell.angle_alpha   90.00
_cell.angle_beta   90.00
_cell.angle_gamma   90.00
#
_symmetry.space_group_name_H-M   'P 1'
#
loop_
_entity.id
_entity.type
_entity.pdbx_description
1 polymer ?
#
loop_
_entity_poly.entity_id
_entity_poly.type
_entity_poly.pdbx_seq_one_letter_code
_entity_poly.pdbx_strand_id
1 'polypeptide(L)'
;MEPAVCCDIHKPTAFSQYDSNIPKPARSAQRSRLPKYTKGKHDYDLQDALHDWREEKTADMYGWACLNDHGPSLVILNSILDRIIDCAHHGKIHTSQDLQKETGWTDSEKDGSEILSLLTAHAPPRQSLLVATPLRHNTTNNPMLLHVPTASGMQRERVELPVSAVASKHWNKCSACGQEGHNARNRICPNHPSRTNAQPQEKENGTLLQ
;
A
#
# COMPACT_ATOMS: atom_id res chain seq x y z
N MET A 1 -35.41 -31.01 43.76
CA MET A 1 -33.95 -31.19 43.70
C MET A 1 -33.55 -30.78 42.30
N GLU A 2 -33.06 -29.55 42.15
CA GLU A 2 -32.65 -28.98 40.87
C GLU A 2 -31.12 -29.14 40.77
N PRO A 3 -30.56 -29.59 39.64
CA PRO A 3 -29.12 -29.75 39.54
C PRO A 3 -28.47 -28.37 39.55
N ALA A 4 -27.47 -28.20 40.42
CA ALA A 4 -26.61 -27.03 40.41
C ALA A 4 -25.93 -26.94 39.04
N VAL A 5 -26.29 -25.94 38.25
CA VAL A 5 -25.65 -25.63 36.97
C VAL A 5 -24.18 -25.35 37.25
N CYS A 6 -23.33 -26.33 36.97
CA CYS A 6 -21.89 -26.23 37.08
C CYS A 6 -21.35 -25.47 35.86
N CYS A 7 -21.52 -24.16 35.84
CA CYS A 7 -20.76 -23.33 34.91
C CYS A 7 -19.30 -23.37 35.34
N ASP A 8 -18.46 -23.86 34.42
CA ASP A 8 -17.04 -24.21 34.58
C ASP A 8 -16.11 -22.98 34.77
N ILE A 9 -16.50 -22.06 35.66
CA ILE A 9 -15.74 -20.87 36.03
C ILE A 9 -15.80 -20.69 37.56
N HIS A 10 -15.50 -21.74 38.32
CA HIS A 10 -15.42 -21.65 39.78
C HIS A 10 -14.04 -21.19 40.30
N LYS A 11 -13.07 -20.96 39.42
CA LYS A 11 -11.73 -20.44 39.75
C LYS A 11 -11.25 -19.44 38.70
N PRO A 12 -11.70 -18.17 38.77
CA PRO A 12 -11.27 -17.14 37.83
C PRO A 12 -9.74 -16.95 37.81
N THR A 13 -9.05 -17.22 38.92
CA THR A 13 -7.58 -17.18 39.02
C THR A 13 -6.85 -18.26 38.21
N ALA A 14 -7.53 -19.34 37.78
CA ALA A 14 -6.93 -20.35 36.90
C ALA A 14 -6.63 -19.81 35.49
N PHE A 15 -7.26 -18.68 35.13
CA PHE A 15 -7.07 -18.03 33.84
C PHE A 15 -6.12 -16.83 33.89
N SER A 16 -5.56 -16.50 35.06
CA SER A 16 -4.64 -15.36 35.21
C SER A 16 -3.34 -15.51 34.41
N GLN A 17 -2.97 -16.73 34.03
CA GLN A 17 -1.87 -16.97 33.09
C GLN A 17 -2.17 -16.48 31.65
N TYR A 18 -3.45 -16.32 31.30
CA TYR A 18 -3.91 -15.75 30.04
C TYR A 18 -4.13 -14.24 30.12
N ASP A 19 -4.08 -13.63 31.32
CA ASP A 19 -4.02 -12.17 31.52
C ASP A 19 -2.64 -11.59 31.12
N SER A 20 -2.00 -12.22 30.14
CA SER A 20 -0.82 -11.68 29.49
C SER A 20 -1.20 -10.37 28.80
N ASN A 21 -0.55 -9.28 29.20
CA ASN A 21 -0.53 -8.04 28.42
C ASN A 21 0.24 -8.33 27.12
N ILE A 22 -0.43 -8.98 26.15
CA ILE A 22 0.15 -9.26 24.84
C ILE A 22 0.55 -7.91 24.26
N PRO A 23 1.87 -7.63 24.09
CA PRO A 23 2.30 -6.37 23.52
C PRO A 23 1.62 -6.22 22.17
N LYS A 24 0.94 -5.09 21.97
CA LYS A 24 0.26 -4.84 20.71
C LYS A 24 1.32 -4.92 19.60
N PRO A 25 1.16 -5.82 18.62
CA PRO A 25 2.17 -5.97 17.58
C PRO A 25 2.35 -4.61 16.89
N ALA A 26 3.60 -4.30 16.52
CA ALA A 26 3.89 -3.12 15.73
C ALA A 26 2.98 -3.12 14.50
N ARG A 27 2.42 -1.95 14.15
CA ARG A 27 1.55 -1.85 12.97
C ARG A 27 2.34 -2.31 11.76
N SER A 28 1.81 -3.30 11.05
CA SER A 28 2.37 -3.74 9.78
C SER A 28 2.50 -2.55 8.83
N ALA A 29 3.53 -2.57 7.97
CA ALA A 29 3.65 -1.59 6.90
C ALA A 29 2.34 -1.52 6.12
N GLN A 30 1.87 -0.30 5.86
CA GLN A 30 0.59 -0.12 5.19
C GLN A 30 0.75 -0.45 3.69
N ARG A 31 -0.15 -1.30 3.18
CA ARG A 31 -0.26 -1.62 1.76
C ARG A 31 -0.57 -0.36 0.94
N SER A 32 -0.08 -0.31 -0.30
CA SER A 32 -0.33 0.80 -1.21
C SER A 32 -1.82 0.95 -1.54
N ARG A 33 -2.33 2.18 -1.59
CA ARG A 33 -3.66 2.45 -2.14
C ARG A 33 -3.54 2.53 -3.65
N LEU A 34 -4.20 1.62 -4.36
CA LEU A 34 -4.14 1.53 -5.81
C LEU A 34 -5.33 2.26 -6.42
N PRO A 35 -5.12 3.12 -7.43
CA PRO A 35 -6.22 3.66 -8.24
C PRO A 35 -7.02 2.54 -8.88
N LYS A 36 -8.30 2.79 -9.16
CA LYS A 36 -9.08 1.87 -10.01
C LYS A 36 -8.55 1.96 -11.43
N TYR A 37 -8.42 0.81 -12.08
CA TYR A 37 -8.03 0.72 -13.47
C TYR A 37 -8.85 -0.37 -14.17
N THR A 38 -8.75 -0.42 -15.50
CA THR A 38 -9.30 -1.51 -16.31
C THR A 38 -8.14 -2.36 -16.79
N LYS A 39 -8.19 -3.68 -16.55
CA LYS A 39 -7.15 -4.62 -16.97
C LYS A 39 -6.96 -4.53 -18.49
N GLY A 40 -5.72 -4.31 -18.91
CA GLY A 40 -5.29 -4.39 -20.30
C GLY A 40 -4.78 -5.78 -20.64
N LYS A 41 -4.35 -5.97 -21.90
CA LYS A 41 -3.85 -7.26 -22.40
C LYS A 41 -2.71 -7.82 -21.53
N HIS A 42 -1.73 -7.00 -21.16
CA HIS A 42 -0.59 -7.44 -20.34
C HIS A 42 -1.02 -7.91 -18.94
N ASP A 43 -2.06 -7.31 -18.37
CA ASP A 43 -2.58 -7.72 -17.06
C ASP A 43 -3.24 -9.11 -17.13
N TYR A 44 -3.93 -9.41 -18.24
CA TYR A 44 -4.50 -10.73 -18.49
C TYR A 44 -3.41 -11.76 -18.80
N ASP A 45 -2.44 -11.43 -19.65
CA ASP A 45 -1.32 -12.33 -19.96
C ASP A 45 -0.54 -12.68 -18.67
N LEU A 46 -0.32 -11.71 -17.78
CA LEU A 46 0.30 -11.93 -16.46
C LEU A 46 -0.59 -12.80 -15.56
N GLN A 47 -1.91 -12.54 -15.56
CA GLN A 47 -2.86 -13.32 -14.78
C GLN A 47 -2.81 -14.80 -15.17
N ASP A 48 -2.86 -15.10 -16.47
CA ASP A 48 -2.80 -16.48 -16.98
C ASP A 48 -1.47 -17.15 -16.58
N ALA A 49 -0.34 -16.47 -16.78
CA ALA A 49 0.98 -16.99 -16.39
C ALA A 49 1.10 -17.26 -14.87
N LEU A 50 0.47 -16.42 -14.04
CA LEU A 50 0.42 -16.64 -12.59
C LEU A 50 -0.49 -17.80 -12.19
N HIS A 51 -1.56 -18.06 -12.95
CA HIS A 51 -2.40 -19.24 -12.74
C HIS A 51 -1.64 -20.52 -13.09
N ASP A 52 -0.99 -20.57 -14.25
CA ASP A 52 -0.18 -21.70 -14.70
C ASP A 52 0.93 -22.01 -13.69
N TRP A 53 1.70 -20.99 -13.30
CA TRP A 53 2.75 -21.12 -12.29
C TRP A 53 2.22 -21.68 -10.97
N ARG A 54 1.04 -21.23 -10.53
CA ARG A 54 0.46 -21.67 -9.27
C ARG A 54 -0.03 -23.12 -9.31
N GLU A 55 -0.58 -23.56 -10.44
CA GLU A 55 -0.97 -24.95 -10.64
C GLU A 55 0.26 -25.86 -10.61
N GLU A 56 1.31 -25.51 -11.36
CA GLU A 56 2.59 -26.22 -11.37
C GLU A 56 3.18 -26.29 -9.97
N LYS A 57 3.29 -25.14 -9.27
CA LYS A 57 3.84 -25.07 -7.92
C LYS A 57 3.05 -25.91 -6.92
N THR A 58 1.73 -25.97 -7.06
CA THR A 58 0.87 -26.78 -6.19
C THR A 58 1.09 -28.28 -6.45
N ALA A 59 1.17 -28.67 -7.72
CA ALA A 59 1.48 -30.05 -8.10
C ALA A 59 2.87 -30.48 -7.60
N ASP A 60 3.86 -29.60 -7.69
CA ASP A 60 5.23 -29.87 -7.22
C ASP A 60 5.31 -30.01 -5.69
N MET A 61 4.63 -29.13 -4.95
CA MET A 61 4.72 -29.12 -3.49
C MET A 61 3.84 -30.16 -2.81
N TYR A 62 2.64 -30.42 -3.35
CA TYR A 62 1.62 -31.23 -2.69
C TYR A 62 1.20 -32.46 -3.51
N GLY A 63 1.70 -32.60 -4.73
CA GLY A 63 1.33 -33.67 -5.65
C GLY A 63 0.05 -33.38 -6.44
N TRP A 64 -0.08 -34.08 -7.57
CA TRP A 64 -1.21 -33.93 -8.48
C TRP A 64 -2.57 -34.22 -7.82
N ALA A 65 -2.64 -35.21 -6.92
CA ALA A 65 -3.87 -35.53 -6.20
C ALA A 65 -4.37 -34.34 -5.35
N CYS A 66 -3.48 -33.66 -4.62
CA CYS A 66 -3.85 -32.50 -3.82
C CYS A 66 -4.29 -31.32 -4.68
N LEU A 67 -3.64 -31.09 -5.84
CA LEU A 67 -4.08 -30.09 -6.81
C LEU A 67 -5.50 -30.39 -7.31
N ASN A 68 -5.81 -31.64 -7.63
CA ASN A 68 -7.14 -32.02 -8.13
C ASN A 68 -8.23 -31.91 -7.04
N ASP A 69 -7.92 -32.28 -5.80
CA ASP A 69 -8.91 -32.35 -4.72
C ASP A 69 -9.15 -31.00 -4.02
N HIS A 70 -8.10 -30.17 -3.88
CA HIS A 70 -8.16 -28.91 -3.12
C HIS A 70 -7.92 -27.67 -3.98
N GLY A 71 -7.41 -27.86 -5.20
CA GLY A 71 -7.09 -26.78 -6.12
C GLY A 71 -5.77 -26.06 -5.84
N PRO A 72 -5.39 -25.12 -6.73
CA PRO A 72 -4.13 -24.37 -6.65
C PRO A 72 -4.06 -23.38 -5.47
N SER A 73 -5.15 -23.24 -4.70
CA SER A 73 -5.24 -22.29 -3.58
C SER A 73 -4.43 -22.67 -2.35
N LEU A 74 -3.79 -23.84 -2.37
CA LEU A 74 -2.89 -24.29 -1.31
C LEU A 74 -1.59 -23.47 -1.26
N VAL A 75 -1.05 -23.04 -2.41
CA VAL A 75 0.22 -22.31 -2.48
C VAL A 75 0.03 -20.80 -2.26
N ILE A 76 -0.94 -20.21 -2.96
CA ILE A 76 -1.22 -18.77 -2.90
C ILE A 76 -2.74 -18.60 -3.05
N LEU A 77 -3.36 -17.60 -2.44
CA LEU A 77 -4.80 -17.38 -2.54
C LEU A 77 -5.15 -16.53 -3.78
N ASN A 78 -6.38 -16.65 -4.30
CA ASN A 78 -6.86 -15.84 -5.42
C ASN A 78 -6.74 -14.33 -5.12
N SER A 79 -7.10 -13.92 -3.91
CA SER A 79 -7.01 -12.51 -3.48
C SER A 79 -5.57 -11.98 -3.41
N ILE A 80 -4.58 -12.86 -3.20
CA ILE A 80 -3.17 -12.50 -3.26
C ILE A 80 -2.75 -12.34 -4.72
N LEU A 81 -3.15 -13.25 -5.62
CA LEU A 81 -2.89 -13.13 -7.05
C LEU A 81 -3.47 -11.84 -7.64
N ASP A 82 -4.75 -11.56 -7.36
CA ASP A 82 -5.41 -10.32 -7.80
C ASP A 82 -4.62 -9.09 -7.33
N ARG A 83 -4.16 -9.12 -6.07
CA ARG A 83 -3.35 -8.05 -5.50
C ARG A 83 -1.99 -7.91 -6.19
N ILE A 84 -1.34 -9.02 -6.54
CA ILE A 84 -0.07 -9.01 -7.28
C ILE A 84 -0.27 -8.35 -8.64
N ILE A 85 -1.33 -8.72 -9.37
CA ILE A 85 -1.65 -8.16 -10.70
C ILE A 85 -1.91 -6.66 -10.57
N ASP A 86 -2.74 -6.23 -9.61
CA ASP A 86 -3.02 -4.81 -9.40
C ASP A 86 -1.73 -4.03 -9.06
N CYS A 87 -0.89 -4.59 -8.20
CA CYS A 87 0.39 -3.98 -7.83
C CYS A 87 1.38 -3.95 -8.99
N ALA A 88 1.39 -4.98 -9.85
CA ALA A 88 2.22 -5.05 -11.04
C ALA A 88 1.85 -3.94 -12.03
N HIS A 89 0.55 -3.79 -12.29
CA HIS A 89 -0.01 -2.76 -13.15
C HIS A 89 0.48 -1.35 -12.74
N HIS A 90 0.51 -1.10 -11.42
CA HIS A 90 0.94 0.18 -10.87
C HIS A 90 2.44 0.26 -10.52
N GLY A 91 3.24 -0.74 -10.88
CA GLY A 91 4.67 -0.79 -10.62
C GLY A 91 5.01 -0.68 -9.13
N LYS A 92 4.32 -1.43 -8.27
CA LYS A 92 4.52 -1.41 -6.81
C LYS A 92 5.40 -2.53 -6.27
N ILE A 93 5.64 -3.58 -7.06
CA ILE A 93 6.44 -4.73 -6.67
C ILE A 93 7.70 -4.76 -7.52
N HIS A 94 8.86 -4.58 -6.87
CA HIS A 94 10.18 -4.71 -7.51
C HIS A 94 11.08 -5.72 -6.79
N THR A 95 10.74 -6.06 -5.55
CA THR A 95 11.50 -6.97 -4.69
C THR A 95 10.57 -7.94 -3.97
N SER A 96 11.12 -9.03 -3.44
CA SER A 96 10.36 -9.98 -2.61
C SER A 96 9.82 -9.32 -1.35
N GLN A 97 10.51 -8.30 -0.83
CA GLN A 97 10.04 -7.51 0.31
C GLN A 97 8.83 -6.65 -0.06
N ASP A 98 8.79 -6.06 -1.26
CA ASP A 98 7.61 -5.34 -1.75
C ASP A 98 6.43 -6.29 -1.93
N LEU A 99 6.67 -7.49 -2.47
CA LEU A 99 5.67 -8.53 -2.62
C LEU A 99 5.07 -8.90 -1.26
N GLN A 100 5.92 -9.17 -0.26
CA GLN A 100 5.49 -9.46 1.12
C GLN A 100 4.68 -8.31 1.70
N LYS A 101 5.17 -7.07 1.55
CA LYS A 101 4.54 -5.88 2.08
C LYS A 101 3.16 -5.64 1.48
N GLU A 102 3.02 -5.79 0.17
CA GLU A 102 1.78 -5.48 -0.55
C GLU A 102 0.71 -6.57 -0.44
N THR A 103 1.12 -7.83 -0.27
CA THR A 103 0.20 -8.98 -0.26
C THR A 103 0.03 -9.60 1.13
N GLY A 104 1.03 -9.48 2.01
CA GLY A 104 1.13 -10.24 3.26
C GLY A 104 1.42 -11.73 3.06
N TRP A 105 1.78 -12.16 1.84
CA TRP A 105 2.07 -13.55 1.55
C TRP A 105 3.37 -13.98 2.24
N THR A 106 3.31 -15.04 3.04
CA THR A 106 4.42 -15.51 3.88
C THR A 106 5.57 -16.10 3.09
N ASP A 107 5.27 -16.75 1.97
CA ASP A 107 6.26 -17.46 1.16
C ASP A 107 6.91 -16.57 0.09
N SER A 108 6.68 -15.25 0.16
CA SER A 108 7.29 -14.28 -0.74
C SER A 108 8.82 -14.31 -0.73
N GLU A 109 9.45 -14.72 0.36
CA GLU A 109 10.91 -14.85 0.43
C GLU A 109 11.41 -16.09 -0.33
N LYS A 110 10.67 -17.19 -0.25
CA LYS A 110 11.02 -18.47 -0.86
C LYS A 110 10.72 -18.49 -2.35
N ASP A 111 9.51 -18.10 -2.72
CA ASP A 111 8.97 -18.27 -4.07
C ASP A 111 8.79 -16.93 -4.80
N GLY A 112 9.09 -15.80 -4.15
CA GLY A 112 8.88 -14.48 -4.74
C GLY A 112 9.81 -14.16 -5.92
N SER A 113 10.97 -14.80 -6.04
CA SER A 113 11.86 -14.61 -7.19
C SER A 113 11.22 -15.10 -8.49
N GLU A 114 10.54 -16.24 -8.47
CA GLU A 114 9.81 -16.79 -9.61
C GLU A 114 8.67 -15.84 -10.03
N ILE A 115 7.92 -15.33 -9.05
CA ILE A 115 6.87 -14.32 -9.28
C ILE A 115 7.46 -13.04 -9.89
N LEU A 116 8.60 -12.56 -9.40
CA LEU A 116 9.28 -11.37 -9.93
C LEU A 116 9.76 -11.57 -11.37
N SER A 117 10.17 -12.78 -11.74
CA SER A 117 10.50 -13.13 -13.12
C SER A 117 9.27 -13.04 -14.03
N LEU A 118 8.11 -13.55 -13.60
CA LEU A 118 6.85 -13.41 -14.34
C LEU A 118 6.43 -11.95 -14.48
N LEU A 119 6.50 -11.17 -13.39
CA LEU A 119 6.21 -9.74 -13.40
C LEU A 119 7.09 -8.97 -14.39
N THR A 120 8.36 -9.32 -14.48
CA THR A 120 9.31 -8.70 -15.40
C THR A 120 9.04 -9.11 -16.85
N ALA A 121 8.72 -10.38 -17.09
CA ALA A 121 8.44 -10.90 -18.43
C ALA A 121 7.16 -10.29 -19.04
N HIS A 122 6.17 -9.98 -18.21
CA HIS A 122 4.88 -9.42 -18.64
C HIS A 122 4.77 -7.91 -18.39
N ALA A 123 5.87 -7.22 -18.07
CA ALA A 123 5.87 -5.78 -17.86
C ALA A 123 5.44 -5.03 -19.14
N PRO A 124 4.62 -3.96 -19.04
CA PRO A 124 4.21 -3.19 -20.20
C PRO A 124 5.43 -2.54 -20.87
N PRO A 125 5.44 -2.39 -22.21
CA PRO A 125 6.51 -1.73 -22.93
C PRO A 125 6.73 -0.33 -22.36
N ARG A 126 7.97 -0.02 -21.96
CA ARG A 126 8.32 1.35 -21.54
C ARG A 126 8.10 2.27 -22.74
N GLN A 127 7.16 3.20 -22.62
CA GLN A 127 7.00 4.26 -23.62
C GLN A 127 8.29 5.09 -23.62
N SER A 128 9.11 4.92 -24.67
CA SER A 128 10.31 5.72 -24.84
C SER A 128 9.89 7.17 -25.13
N LEU A 129 10.09 8.06 -24.15
CA LEU A 129 9.85 9.50 -24.30
C LEU A 129 11.02 10.22 -25.00
N LEU A 130 11.90 9.48 -25.67
CA LEU A 130 12.96 10.08 -26.49
C LEU A 130 12.36 10.59 -27.81
N VAL A 131 11.61 11.69 -27.72
CA VAL A 131 11.47 12.59 -28.86
C VAL A 131 12.84 13.23 -29.04
N ALA A 132 13.67 12.61 -29.87
CA ALA A 132 14.86 13.27 -30.37
C ALA A 132 14.39 14.44 -31.24
N THR A 133 14.22 15.62 -30.63
CA THR A 133 14.03 16.86 -31.38
C THR A 133 15.30 17.05 -32.19
N PRO A 134 15.27 16.96 -33.54
CA PRO A 134 16.49 17.14 -34.31
C PRO A 134 16.95 18.59 -34.12
N LEU A 135 18.13 18.76 -33.51
CA LEU A 135 18.81 20.05 -33.41
C LEU A 135 19.11 20.50 -34.85
N ARG A 136 18.38 21.50 -35.34
CA ARG A 136 18.70 22.12 -36.63
C ARG A 136 20.05 22.81 -36.50
N HIS A 137 21.08 22.18 -37.06
CA HIS A 137 22.38 22.80 -37.25
C HIS A 137 22.21 23.95 -38.26
N ASN A 138 22.27 25.19 -37.79
CA ASN A 138 22.47 26.35 -38.67
C ASN A 138 23.93 26.36 -39.09
N THR A 139 24.16 25.97 -40.34
CA THR A 139 25.44 26.13 -41.04
C THR A 139 25.63 27.60 -41.37
N THR A 140 26.52 28.28 -40.66
CA THR A 140 27.10 29.54 -41.14
C THR A 140 28.61 29.35 -41.26
N ASN A 141 29.06 29.26 -42.51
CA ASN A 141 30.47 29.24 -42.89
C ASN A 141 31.15 30.56 -42.50
N ASN A 142 32.24 30.52 -41.75
CA ASN A 142 33.51 31.10 -42.21
C ASN A 142 34.72 30.67 -41.34
N PRO A 143 35.96 30.67 -41.91
CA PRO A 143 37.12 29.98 -41.36
C PRO A 143 38.08 30.89 -40.56
N MET A 144 39.11 30.25 -39.97
CA MET A 144 40.33 30.82 -39.38
C MET A 144 40.16 31.41 -37.95
N LEU A 145 40.94 31.08 -36.91
CA LEU A 145 42.37 30.77 -36.78
C LEU A 145 42.67 29.90 -35.54
N LEU A 146 43.83 29.22 -35.57
CA LEU A 146 44.47 28.58 -34.42
C LEU A 146 44.74 29.56 -33.28
N HIS A 147 44.41 29.17 -32.05
CA HIS A 147 45.21 29.55 -30.88
C HIS A 147 45.05 28.54 -29.73
N VAL A 148 46.15 27.86 -29.40
CA VAL A 148 46.37 27.21 -28.10
C VAL A 148 47.16 28.20 -27.26
N PRO A 149 46.81 28.39 -25.97
CA PRO A 149 47.85 28.14 -24.97
C PRO A 149 47.33 27.42 -23.72
N THR A 150 48.18 26.48 -23.30
CA THR A 150 48.34 25.91 -21.96
C THR A 150 48.42 26.98 -20.87
N ALA A 151 47.69 26.82 -19.75
CA ALA A 151 48.26 26.79 -18.38
C ALA A 151 47.19 26.69 -17.28
N SER A 152 47.49 25.77 -16.37
CA SER A 152 47.08 25.56 -14.97
C SER A 152 46.53 26.77 -14.18
N GLY A 153 45.53 26.51 -13.32
CA GLY A 153 45.27 27.35 -12.14
C GLY A 153 43.83 27.34 -11.60
N MET A 154 43.59 26.51 -10.58
CA MET A 154 42.60 26.61 -9.48
C MET A 154 41.34 27.50 -9.67
N GLN A 155 40.14 26.92 -9.46
CA GLN A 155 39.25 27.31 -8.34
C GLN A 155 38.00 26.42 -8.22
N ARG A 156 37.49 26.39 -6.98
CA ARG A 156 36.39 25.62 -6.41
C ARG A 156 35.07 25.81 -7.15
N GLU A 157 34.23 24.77 -7.19
CA GLU A 157 32.84 24.94 -6.79
C GLU A 157 32.23 23.65 -6.22
N ARG A 158 31.55 23.85 -5.11
CA ARG A 158 31.07 22.87 -4.15
C ARG A 158 29.70 22.41 -4.66
N VAL A 159 29.53 21.11 -4.89
CA VAL A 159 28.20 20.55 -5.17
C VAL A 159 27.40 20.63 -3.88
N GLU A 160 26.63 21.70 -3.72
CA GLU A 160 25.59 21.80 -2.70
C GLU A 160 24.41 20.91 -3.12
N LEU A 161 24.35 19.74 -2.50
CA LEU A 161 23.15 18.93 -2.42
C LEU A 161 22.04 19.78 -1.77
N PRO A 162 20.86 19.95 -2.38
CA PRO A 162 19.75 20.59 -1.71
C PRO A 162 19.34 19.72 -0.52
N VAL A 163 19.58 20.26 0.67
CA VAL A 163 19.09 19.77 1.96
C VAL A 163 17.60 19.53 1.83
N SER A 164 17.19 18.27 2.04
CA SER A 164 15.80 17.87 2.12
C SER A 164 15.08 18.76 3.13
N ALA A 165 14.15 19.58 2.62
CA ALA A 165 13.17 20.25 3.45
C ALA A 165 12.39 19.17 4.21
N VAL A 166 12.60 19.12 5.53
CA VAL A 166 11.86 18.25 6.44
C VAL A 166 10.39 18.62 6.29
N ALA A 167 9.62 17.75 5.63
CA ALA A 167 8.20 17.94 5.40
C ALA A 167 7.52 18.20 6.75
N SER A 168 7.09 19.44 6.97
CA SER A 168 6.39 19.81 8.20
C SER A 168 5.10 19.00 8.25
N LYS A 169 4.97 18.21 9.32
CA LYS A 169 3.82 17.33 9.57
C LYS A 169 2.56 18.19 9.62
N HIS A 170 1.81 18.27 8.53
CA HIS A 170 0.54 18.97 8.49
C HIS A 170 -0.42 18.31 9.48
N TRP A 171 -0.69 18.99 10.60
CA TRP A 171 -1.69 18.52 11.54
C TRP A 171 -3.08 18.77 10.96
N ASN A 172 -3.88 17.71 10.91
CA ASN A 172 -5.25 17.82 10.44
C ASN A 172 -6.02 18.72 11.41
N LYS A 173 -6.59 19.81 10.87
CA LYS A 173 -7.54 20.67 11.58
C LYS A 173 -8.90 20.00 11.58
N CYS A 174 -9.56 20.01 12.72
CA CYS A 174 -10.92 19.51 12.85
C CYS A 174 -11.86 20.39 12.03
N SER A 175 -12.59 19.82 11.06
CA SER A 175 -13.54 20.60 10.24
C SER A 175 -14.74 21.15 11.03
N ALA A 176 -15.03 20.60 12.22
CA ALA A 176 -16.17 21.03 13.04
C ALA A 176 -15.80 22.13 14.06
N CYS A 177 -14.58 22.13 14.61
CA CYS A 177 -14.17 23.11 15.63
C CYS A 177 -12.88 23.89 15.29
N GLY A 178 -12.24 23.60 14.16
CA GLY A 178 -11.01 24.27 13.69
C GLY A 178 -9.73 23.88 14.43
N GLN A 179 -9.82 23.19 15.57
CA GLN A 179 -8.67 22.83 16.41
C GLN A 179 -7.85 21.68 15.82
N GLU A 180 -6.55 21.70 16.07
CA GLU A 180 -5.60 20.67 15.62
C GLU A 180 -5.56 19.47 16.58
N GLY A 181 -5.06 18.33 16.11
CA GLY A 181 -4.89 17.12 16.94
C GLY A 181 -6.07 16.14 16.95
N HIS A 182 -7.21 16.49 16.32
CA HIS A 182 -8.34 15.59 16.12
C HIS A 182 -9.16 15.98 14.87
N ASN A 183 -10.07 15.13 14.40
CA ASN A 183 -11.03 15.46 13.33
C ASN A 183 -12.47 15.47 13.85
N ALA A 184 -13.43 15.92 13.02
CA ALA A 184 -14.83 16.09 13.41
C ALA A 184 -15.55 14.80 13.87
N ARG A 185 -14.99 13.63 13.55
CA ARG A 185 -15.52 12.31 13.95
C ARG A 185 -14.93 11.80 15.26
N ASN A 186 -13.90 12.44 15.81
CA ASN A 186 -13.37 12.07 17.11
C ASN A 186 -14.31 12.56 18.22
N ARG A 187 -14.63 11.68 19.19
CA ARG A 187 -15.48 12.01 20.37
C ARG A 187 -14.91 13.09 21.30
N ILE A 188 -13.62 13.40 21.14
CA ILE A 188 -12.91 14.49 21.82
C ILE A 188 -13.31 15.86 21.23
N CYS A 189 -13.87 15.90 20.03
CA CYS A 189 -14.34 17.15 19.43
C CYS A 189 -15.49 17.74 20.27
N PRO A 190 -15.42 19.02 20.68
CA PRO A 190 -16.52 19.67 21.39
C PRO A 190 -17.78 19.75 20.53
N ASN A 191 -17.63 19.87 19.21
CA ASN A 191 -18.72 19.93 18.23
C ASN A 191 -19.06 18.55 17.63
N HIS A 192 -18.75 17.46 18.33
CA HIS A 192 -19.09 16.13 17.86
C HIS A 192 -20.62 15.97 17.76
N PRO A 193 -21.18 15.31 16.73
CA PRO A 193 -22.63 15.17 16.54
C PRO A 193 -23.36 14.55 17.73
N SER A 194 -22.66 13.71 18.50
CA SER A 194 -23.20 13.09 19.72
C SER A 194 -23.32 14.05 20.92
N ARG A 195 -22.69 15.22 20.88
CA ARG A 195 -22.73 16.24 21.95
C ARG A 195 -23.68 17.38 21.62
N THR A 196 -23.81 17.76 20.35
CA THR A 196 -24.75 18.80 19.90
C THR A 196 -26.22 18.38 19.97
N ASN A 197 -26.52 17.09 20.12
CA ASN A 197 -27.89 16.59 20.33
C ASN A 197 -28.35 16.60 21.79
N ALA A 198 -27.59 17.17 22.73
CA ALA A 198 -28.00 17.31 24.12
C ALA A 198 -28.61 18.71 24.41
N GLN A 199 -29.89 18.87 24.01
CA GLN A 199 -30.94 19.74 24.58
C GLN A 199 -30.83 21.29 24.41
N PRO A 200 -31.96 22.06 24.51
CA PRO A 200 -33.24 21.74 25.17
C PRO A 200 -34.53 21.87 24.33
N GLN A 201 -35.53 21.04 24.66
CA GLN A 201 -36.93 21.26 24.28
C GLN A 201 -37.53 22.31 25.23
N GLU A 202 -37.91 23.47 24.70
CA GLU A 202 -38.82 24.41 25.37
C GLU A 202 -39.77 25.09 24.36
N LYS A 203 -41.04 25.22 24.79
CA LYS A 203 -42.15 26.05 24.27
C LYS A 203 -42.83 25.59 22.98
N GLU A 204 -44.13 25.72 22.76
CA GLU A 204 -45.34 26.20 23.48
C GLU A 204 -46.51 25.79 22.56
N ASN A 205 -47.72 25.58 23.08
CA ASN A 205 -48.98 26.10 22.49
C ASN A 205 -50.20 25.53 23.21
N GLY A 206 -50.90 26.41 23.92
CA GLY A 206 -52.20 26.14 24.52
C GLY A 206 -53.03 27.42 24.59
N THR A 207 -53.63 27.80 23.46
CA THR A 207 -54.71 28.80 23.41
C THR A 207 -55.89 28.14 22.72
N LEU A 208 -56.91 27.77 23.50
CA LEU A 208 -58.22 27.34 22.99
C LEU A 208 -59.23 28.44 23.31
N LEU A 209 -59.71 29.11 22.28
CA LEU A 209 -60.92 29.92 22.28
C LEU A 209 -62.07 29.05 21.77
N GLN A 210 -63.05 28.77 22.63
CA GLN A 210 -64.49 28.82 22.34
C GLN A 210 -65.26 28.75 23.65
#